data_AF-A0A817ZCK4-F1
#
_entry.id   AF-A0A817ZCK4-F1
#
_cell.length_a   1.000
_cell.length_b   1.000
_cell.length_c   1.000
_cell.angle_alpha   90.00
_cell.angle_beta   90.00
_cell.angle_gamma   90.00
#
_symmetry.space_group_name_H-M   'P 1'
#
loop_
_entity.id
_entity.type
_entity.pdbx_description
1 polymer ?
#
loop_
_entity_poly.entity_id
_entity_poly.type
_entity_poly.pdbx_seq_one_letter_code
_entity_poly.pdbx_strand_id
1 'polypeptide(L)'
;MMATSCLFSVKISTITIPNRRSITESAEFFSVHIDGLFSLPSNIKTVRVVVRLCYGNETKAKQTTRLMSFIRNSQESSSQIHFDQRLIFDGIHLCGLQREALLLFEIYASFIDDPDSSLSSLVFNVCDGISMRLIGWCSQALFDYEHNLISGEYYLGIIDATTTNRTGFYSLRNVLDRDCPILSITFPAFFLISFLEKTNERTYSVAYTSNLNNFLPIDTT
;
A
#
# COMPACT_ATOMS: atom_id res chain seq x y z
N MET A 1 -58.13 -1.96 13.21
CA MET A 1 -56.75 -1.68 12.75
C MET A 1 -55.92 -2.92 13.01
N MET A 2 -55.60 -3.69 11.96
CA MET A 2 -54.70 -4.85 12.05
C MET A 2 -53.30 -4.40 11.62
N ALA A 3 -52.30 -4.69 12.45
CA ALA A 3 -50.90 -4.50 12.11
C ALA A 3 -50.32 -5.85 11.65
N THR A 4 -49.89 -5.92 10.40
CA THR A 4 -49.21 -7.09 9.82
C THR A 4 -47.72 -6.92 10.04
N SER A 5 -47.10 -7.77 10.86
CA SER A 5 -45.65 -7.82 11.02
C SER A 5 -45.05 -8.76 9.96
N CYS A 6 -44.25 -8.22 9.03
CA CYS A 6 -43.45 -9.02 8.11
C CYS A 6 -42.11 -9.38 8.76
N LEU A 7 -41.89 -10.67 9.04
CA LEU A 7 -40.59 -11.22 9.41
C LEU A 7 -39.78 -11.48 8.14
N PHE A 8 -38.68 -10.76 7.95
CA PHE A 8 -37.69 -11.07 6.91
C PHE A 8 -36.65 -12.04 7.47
N SER A 9 -36.58 -13.24 6.90
CA SER A 9 -35.50 -14.19 7.17
C SER A 9 -34.35 -13.89 6.20
N VAL A 10 -33.25 -13.35 6.70
CA VAL A 10 -32.01 -13.16 5.93
C VAL A 10 -31.25 -14.48 5.96
N LYS A 11 -31.24 -15.19 4.83
CA LYS A 11 -30.43 -16.38 4.64
C LYS A 11 -28.98 -15.94 4.44
N ILE A 12 -28.18 -15.99 5.51
CA ILE A 12 -26.73 -15.77 5.42
C ILE A 12 -26.15 -16.99 4.72
N SER A 13 -25.87 -16.84 3.42
CA SER A 13 -25.06 -17.79 2.67
C SER A 13 -23.64 -17.74 3.23
N THR A 14 -23.16 -18.87 3.76
CA THR A 14 -21.78 -19.10 4.17
C THR A 14 -20.87 -18.79 2.98
N ILE A 15 -20.19 -17.63 3.03
CA ILE A 15 -19.12 -17.32 2.10
C ILE A 15 -17.99 -18.29 2.43
N THR A 16 -17.74 -19.24 1.53
CA THR A 16 -16.55 -20.10 1.58
C THR A 16 -15.35 -19.18 1.53
N ILE A 17 -14.66 -19.01 2.66
CA ILE A 17 -13.43 -18.21 2.74
C ILE A 17 -12.44 -18.86 1.78
N PRO A 18 -11.98 -18.18 0.72
CA PRO A 18 -11.03 -18.77 -0.20
C PRO A 18 -9.75 -19.11 0.57
N ASN A 19 -9.28 -20.33 0.30
CA ASN A 19 -8.09 -20.95 0.86
C ASN A 19 -6.93 -19.95 0.92
N ARG A 20 -6.45 -19.59 2.12
CA ARG A 20 -5.28 -18.70 2.29
C ARG A 20 -4.10 -19.29 1.55
N ARG A 21 -3.52 -18.56 0.59
CA ARG A 21 -2.29 -18.98 -0.11
C ARG A 21 -1.08 -18.38 0.59
N SER A 22 -0.04 -19.18 0.78
CA SER A 22 1.22 -18.66 1.31
C SER A 22 1.89 -17.76 0.28
N ILE A 23 2.48 -16.64 0.73
CA ILE A 23 3.27 -15.77 -0.17
C ILE A 23 4.45 -16.52 -0.78
N THR A 24 4.98 -17.53 -0.06
CA THR A 24 6.17 -18.30 -0.45
C THR A 24 5.99 -19.11 -1.71
N GLU A 25 4.75 -19.32 -2.16
CA GLU A 25 4.43 -20.10 -3.36
C GLU A 25 4.18 -19.22 -4.60
N SER A 26 4.17 -17.89 -4.45
CA SER A 26 3.91 -16.99 -5.56
C SER A 26 5.17 -16.64 -6.34
N ALA A 27 5.23 -17.10 -7.59
CA ALA A 27 6.28 -16.74 -8.56
C ALA A 27 6.01 -15.39 -9.26
N GLU A 28 4.91 -14.72 -8.95
CA GLU A 28 4.57 -13.45 -9.59
C GLU A 28 5.52 -12.33 -9.15
N PHE A 29 5.82 -11.40 -10.06
CA PHE A 29 6.56 -10.20 -9.72
C PHE A 29 5.70 -9.24 -8.92
N PHE A 30 6.31 -8.59 -7.94
CA PHE A 30 5.68 -7.53 -7.18
C PHE A 30 5.39 -6.33 -8.10
N SER A 31 4.18 -5.79 -7.99
CA SER A 31 3.76 -4.63 -8.77
C SER A 31 2.80 -3.75 -7.99
N VAL A 32 2.78 -2.47 -8.34
CA VAL A 32 1.84 -1.48 -7.82
C VAL A 32 1.30 -0.67 -8.98
N HIS A 33 0.03 -0.30 -8.92
CA HIS A 33 -0.60 0.59 -9.88
C HIS A 33 -0.59 2.02 -9.32
N ILE A 34 -0.13 2.97 -10.13
CA ILE A 34 -0.20 4.39 -9.81
C ILE A 34 -1.38 4.98 -10.58
N ASP A 35 -2.44 5.33 -9.86
CA ASP A 35 -3.69 5.80 -10.46
C ASP A 35 -3.57 7.29 -10.79
N GLY A 36 -3.29 8.12 -9.78
CA GLY A 36 -3.29 9.56 -9.95
C GLY A 36 -2.76 10.37 -8.77
N LEU A 37 -2.54 11.66 -9.02
CA LEU A 37 -2.27 12.69 -8.01
C LEU A 37 -3.38 13.74 -8.00
N PHE A 38 -3.74 14.20 -6.82
CA PHE A 38 -4.83 15.15 -6.58
C PHE A 38 -4.34 16.32 -5.72
N SER A 39 -5.06 17.45 -5.79
CA SER A 39 -4.81 18.64 -4.96
C SER A 39 -3.38 19.18 -5.09
N LEU A 40 -2.86 19.20 -6.33
CA LEU A 40 -1.50 19.67 -6.62
C LEU A 40 -1.43 21.19 -6.83
N PRO A 41 -0.29 21.85 -6.59
CA PRO A 41 -0.10 23.25 -6.98
C PRO A 41 -0.34 23.51 -8.47
N SER A 42 -1.04 24.61 -8.82
CA SER A 42 -1.43 24.94 -10.20
C SER A 42 -0.30 25.43 -11.11
N ASN A 43 0.87 25.72 -10.53
CA ASN A 43 2.08 26.15 -11.23
C ASN A 43 2.98 24.98 -11.67
N ILE A 44 2.59 23.74 -11.39
CA ILE A 44 3.30 22.55 -11.86
C ILE A 44 3.17 22.41 -13.38
N LYS A 45 4.30 22.16 -14.04
CA LYS A 45 4.41 21.93 -15.50
C LYS A 45 4.43 20.44 -15.82
N THR A 46 5.29 19.69 -15.15
CA THR A 46 5.39 18.23 -15.31
C THR A 46 5.61 17.55 -13.97
N VAL A 47 5.18 16.29 -13.86
CA VAL A 47 5.32 15.46 -12.65
C VAL A 47 5.80 14.05 -13.00
N ARG A 48 6.58 13.49 -12.08
CA ARG A 48 6.98 12.08 -12.06
C ARG A 48 6.92 11.55 -10.64
N VAL A 49 6.44 10.32 -10.50
CA VAL A 49 6.49 9.58 -9.23
C VAL A 49 7.61 8.55 -9.31
N VAL A 50 8.51 8.58 -8.33
CA VAL A 50 9.54 7.57 -8.12
C VAL A 50 9.08 6.68 -6.99
N VAL A 51 9.05 5.37 -7.21
CA VAL A 51 8.63 4.38 -6.24
C VAL A 51 9.82 3.49 -5.88
N ARG A 52 10.12 3.38 -4.60
CA ARG A 52 11.21 2.57 -4.08
C ARG A 52 10.67 1.49 -3.16
N LEU A 53 11.09 0.26 -3.40
CA LEU A 53 10.95 -0.82 -2.45
C LEU A 53 12.12 -0.75 -1.47
N CYS A 54 11.81 -0.60 -0.19
CA CYS A 54 12.79 -0.42 0.87
C CYS A 54 12.67 -1.51 1.94
N TYR A 55 13.81 -2.00 2.41
CA TYR A 55 13.93 -2.83 3.63
C TYR A 55 14.74 -2.02 4.65
N GLY A 56 14.08 -1.50 5.69
CA GLY A 56 14.66 -0.49 6.56
C GLY A 56 15.09 0.75 5.78
N ASN A 57 16.37 1.12 5.87
CA ASN A 57 16.94 2.28 5.18
C ASN A 57 17.48 1.97 3.78
N GLU A 58 17.45 0.70 3.34
CA GLU A 58 18.04 0.28 2.08
C GLU A 58 16.98 0.20 0.97
N THR A 59 17.23 0.88 -0.16
CA THR A 59 16.44 0.69 -1.38
C THR A 59 16.86 -0.60 -2.08
N LYS A 60 15.93 -1.53 -2.24
CA LYS A 60 16.14 -2.83 -2.91
C LYS A 60 15.78 -2.79 -4.38
N ALA A 61 14.73 -2.07 -4.73
CA ALA A 61 14.32 -1.87 -6.11
C ALA A 61 13.69 -0.50 -6.28
N LYS A 62 13.74 0.02 -7.51
CA LYS A 62 13.25 1.35 -7.86
C LYS A 62 12.51 1.29 -9.19
N GLN A 63 11.36 1.94 -9.24
CA GLN A 63 10.57 2.13 -10.44
C GLN A 63 10.16 3.59 -10.56
N THR A 64 9.85 4.03 -11.77
CA THR A 64 9.46 5.41 -12.04
C THR A 64 8.30 5.45 -13.02
N THR A 65 7.33 6.33 -12.76
CA THR A 65 6.26 6.58 -13.73
C THR A 65 6.80 7.29 -14.96
N ARG A 66 6.01 7.23 -16.05
CA ARG A 66 6.16 8.13 -17.18
C ARG A 66 6.09 9.59 -16.69
N LEU A 67 6.75 10.47 -17.44
CA LEU A 67 6.65 11.90 -17.19
C LEU A 67 5.26 12.37 -17.65
N MET A 68 4.51 12.99 -16.75
CA MET A 68 3.19 13.54 -17.07
C MET A 68 3.27 15.06 -17.17
N SER A 69 2.72 15.64 -18.23
CA SER A 69 2.52 17.08 -18.34
C SER A 69 1.19 17.47 -17.71
N PHE A 70 1.20 18.60 -17.02
CA PHE A 70 -0.03 19.18 -16.48
C PHE A 70 -0.74 19.94 -17.60
N ILE A 71 -1.91 19.44 -18.03
CA ILE A 71 -2.76 20.15 -18.99
C ILE A 71 -3.71 21.04 -18.17
N ARG A 72 -3.50 22.36 -18.22
CA ARG A 72 -4.40 23.31 -17.55
C ARG A 72 -5.74 23.35 -18.28
N ASN A 73 -6.73 22.65 -17.76
CA ASN A 73 -8.12 22.96 -18.10
C ASN A 73 -8.55 24.14 -17.22
N SER A 74 -8.84 25.28 -17.85
CA SER A 74 -9.18 26.55 -17.18
C SER A 74 -10.50 26.52 -16.37
N GLN A 75 -11.20 25.38 -16.35
CA GLN A 75 -12.52 25.22 -15.73
C GLN A 75 -12.55 24.29 -14.51
N GLU A 76 -11.52 23.49 -14.25
CA GLU A 76 -11.52 22.55 -13.11
C GLU A 76 -10.74 23.13 -11.93
N SER A 77 -11.44 23.33 -10.82
CA SER A 77 -10.89 23.86 -9.56
C SER A 77 -9.99 22.89 -8.80
N SER A 78 -9.84 21.65 -9.28
CA SER A 78 -8.95 20.64 -8.70
C SER A 78 -7.98 20.11 -9.74
N SER A 79 -6.71 20.42 -9.55
CA SER A 79 -5.59 19.90 -10.32
C SER A 79 -5.42 18.39 -10.09
N GLN A 80 -5.76 17.60 -11.11
CA GLN A 80 -5.58 16.16 -11.10
C GLN A 80 -4.60 15.73 -12.20
N ILE A 81 -3.74 14.76 -11.88
CA ILE A 81 -2.88 14.08 -12.86
C ILE A 81 -3.22 12.60 -12.83
N HIS A 82 -3.63 12.05 -13.96
CA HIS A 82 -3.88 10.61 -14.11
C HIS A 82 -2.64 9.92 -14.68
N PHE A 83 -2.07 8.98 -13.93
CA PHE A 83 -0.97 8.17 -14.42
C PHE A 83 -1.47 6.92 -15.13
N ASP A 84 -2.42 6.22 -14.51
CA ASP A 84 -2.95 4.92 -14.97
C ASP A 84 -1.82 3.98 -15.43
N GLN A 85 -0.85 3.77 -14.53
CA GLN A 85 0.37 3.05 -14.86
C GLN A 85 0.68 1.97 -13.84
N ARG A 86 0.81 0.73 -14.33
CA ARG A 86 1.36 -0.38 -13.57
C ARG A 86 2.89 -0.32 -13.56
N LEU A 87 3.48 -0.31 -12.36
CA LEU A 87 4.90 -0.42 -12.14
C LEU A 87 5.22 -1.84 -11.65
N ILE A 88 6.06 -2.56 -12.41
CA ILE A 88 6.50 -3.92 -12.08
C ILE A 88 7.94 -3.83 -11.58
N PHE A 89 8.23 -4.44 -10.44
CA PHE A 89 9.58 -4.47 -9.86
C PHE A 89 10.31 -5.71 -10.36
N ASP A 90 10.93 -5.59 -11.53
CA ASP A 90 11.68 -6.68 -12.15
C ASP A 90 12.73 -7.26 -11.17
N GLY A 91 12.72 -8.58 -11.02
CA GLY A 91 13.61 -9.29 -10.09
C GLY A 91 13.11 -9.37 -8.65
N ILE A 92 11.99 -8.73 -8.31
CA ILE A 92 11.34 -8.88 -7.01
C ILE A 92 10.09 -9.74 -7.17
N HIS A 93 10.18 -11.00 -6.77
CA HIS A 93 9.01 -11.87 -6.65
C HIS A 93 8.25 -11.59 -5.36
N LEU A 94 6.94 -11.81 -5.36
CA LEU A 94 6.10 -11.69 -4.17
C LEU A 94 6.63 -12.58 -3.03
N CYS A 95 7.03 -13.81 -3.34
CA CYS A 95 7.61 -14.74 -2.36
C CYS A 95 8.93 -14.27 -1.73
N GLY A 96 9.62 -13.32 -2.36
CA GLY A 96 10.87 -12.74 -1.88
C GLY A 96 10.69 -11.46 -1.04
N LEU A 97 9.45 -11.01 -0.83
CA LEU A 97 9.18 -9.84 -0.01
C LEU A 97 9.41 -10.14 1.47
N GLN A 98 10.15 -9.24 2.13
CA GLN A 98 10.35 -9.29 3.59
C GLN A 98 9.17 -8.67 4.32
N ARG A 99 8.92 -9.10 5.56
CA ARG A 99 7.77 -8.66 6.36
C ARG A 99 7.76 -7.14 6.59
N GLU A 100 8.94 -6.56 6.74
CA GLU A 100 9.22 -5.14 6.94
C GLU A 100 9.25 -4.34 5.62
N ALA A 101 8.87 -4.94 4.50
CA ALA A 101 8.88 -4.28 3.20
C ALA A 101 7.97 -3.05 3.17
N LEU A 102 8.52 -1.96 2.67
CA LEU A 102 7.86 -0.68 2.54
C LEU A 102 8.04 -0.13 1.13
N LEU A 103 6.97 0.46 0.59
CA LEU A 103 7.07 1.34 -0.56
C LEU A 103 7.22 2.79 -0.11
N LEU A 104 8.23 3.46 -0.65
CA LEU A 104 8.43 4.90 -0.56
C LEU A 104 8.10 5.52 -1.91
N PHE A 105 7.18 6.46 -1.92
CA PHE A 105 6.78 7.24 -3.09
C PHE A 105 7.36 8.65 -2.96
N GLU A 106 8.16 9.06 -3.93
CA GLU A 106 8.75 10.40 -4.02
C GLU A 106 8.15 11.12 -5.23
N ILE A 107 7.56 12.29 -5.02
CA ILE A 107 6.88 13.06 -6.05
C ILE A 107 7.81 14.19 -6.49
N TYR A 108 8.20 14.15 -7.75
CA TYR A 108 9.04 15.15 -8.38
C TYR A 108 8.23 15.98 -9.36
N ALA A 109 8.45 17.30 -9.37
CA ALA A 109 7.78 18.20 -10.29
C ALA A 109 8.75 19.22 -10.89
N SER A 110 8.42 19.70 -12.09
CA SER A 110 8.96 20.95 -12.65
C SER A 110 7.86 22.00 -12.65
N PHE A 111 8.23 23.27 -12.64
CA PHE A 111 7.29 24.40 -12.55
C PHE A 111 7.35 25.28 -13.80
N ILE A 112 6.27 26.01 -14.08
CA ILE A 112 6.12 26.82 -15.29
C ILE A 112 7.06 28.03 -15.29
N ASP A 113 7.23 28.68 -14.14
CA ASP A 113 7.95 29.94 -13.98
C ASP A 113 9.26 29.78 -13.18
N ASP A 114 9.92 28.63 -13.23
CA ASP A 114 11.13 28.36 -12.45
C ASP A 114 12.31 29.21 -13.00
N PRO A 115 12.67 30.34 -12.37
CA PRO A 115 13.76 31.17 -12.86
C PRO A 115 15.06 30.53 -12.36
N ASP A 116 15.89 30.04 -13.28
CA ASP A 116 17.24 29.51 -13.07
C ASP A 116 17.70 29.42 -11.60
N SER A 117 17.30 28.32 -10.95
CA SER A 117 18.08 27.59 -9.94
C SER A 117 18.95 28.41 -8.96
N SER A 118 18.32 29.10 -8.01
CA SER A 118 19.03 29.68 -6.84
C SER A 118 18.48 29.26 -5.47
N LEU A 119 17.69 28.19 -5.39
CA LEU A 119 17.26 27.60 -4.11
C LEU A 119 18.10 26.36 -3.77
N SER A 120 19.15 26.58 -3.00
CA SER A 120 20.24 25.65 -2.69
C SER A 120 19.94 24.57 -1.62
N SER A 121 18.73 24.01 -1.53
CA SER A 121 18.49 23.00 -0.48
C SER A 121 17.53 21.85 -0.80
N LEU A 122 17.09 21.69 -2.05
CA LEU A 122 16.13 20.64 -2.41
C LEU A 122 16.78 19.58 -3.29
N VAL A 123 16.38 18.32 -3.09
CA VAL A 123 16.91 17.20 -3.86
C VAL A 123 16.43 17.33 -5.30
N PHE A 124 17.33 17.79 -6.17
CA PHE A 124 17.11 17.83 -7.60
C PHE A 124 17.36 16.45 -8.20
N ASN A 125 16.48 16.05 -9.10
CA ASN A 125 16.67 14.86 -9.90
C ASN A 125 16.50 15.24 -11.37
N VAL A 126 17.48 14.88 -12.19
CA VAL A 126 17.40 15.06 -13.64
C VAL A 126 16.73 13.83 -14.21
N CYS A 127 15.48 14.00 -14.63
CA CYS A 127 14.65 12.96 -15.19
C CYS A 127 14.44 13.27 -16.66
N ASP A 128 14.98 12.42 -17.55
CA ASP A 128 14.88 12.57 -19.01
C ASP A 128 15.38 13.94 -19.52
N GLY A 129 16.44 14.46 -18.89
CA GLY A 129 17.00 15.77 -19.21
C GLY A 129 16.24 16.98 -18.63
N ILE A 130 15.16 16.73 -17.90
CA ILE A 130 14.36 17.78 -17.24
C ILE A 130 14.77 17.85 -15.76
N SER A 131 15.14 19.04 -15.31
CA SER A 131 15.37 19.30 -13.88
C SER A 131 14.04 19.24 -13.14
N MET A 132 13.94 18.37 -12.16
CA MET A 132 12.75 18.24 -11.31
C MET A 132 13.14 18.35 -9.84
N ARG A 133 12.28 19.01 -9.07
CA ARG A 133 12.41 19.18 -7.63
C ARG A 133 11.50 18.18 -6.91
N LEU A 134 12.00 17.54 -5.86
CA LEU A 134 11.15 16.79 -4.94
C LEU A 134 10.18 17.75 -4.25
N ILE A 135 8.88 17.54 -4.43
CA ILE A 135 7.83 18.34 -3.80
C ILE A 135 7.22 17.67 -2.57
N GLY A 136 7.28 16.34 -2.52
CA GLY A 136 6.81 15.60 -1.36
C GLY A 136 7.02 14.10 -1.49
N TRP A 137 6.64 13.38 -0.45
CA TRP A 137 6.77 11.94 -0.37
C TRP A 137 5.70 11.33 0.53
N CYS A 138 5.45 10.04 0.36
CA CYS A 138 4.61 9.24 1.26
C CYS A 138 5.11 7.80 1.28
N SER A 139 4.68 7.01 2.26
CA SER A 139 5.11 5.61 2.39
C SER A 139 3.97 4.69 2.78
N GLN A 140 4.08 3.42 2.38
CA GLN A 140 3.10 2.38 2.69
C GLN A 140 3.82 1.06 2.98
N ALA A 141 3.58 0.50 4.17
CA ALA A 141 4.02 -0.86 4.49
C ALA A 141 3.22 -1.84 3.64
N LEU A 142 3.88 -2.85 3.05
CA LEU A 142 3.21 -3.84 2.20
C LEU A 142 2.38 -4.86 2.97
N PHE A 143 2.42 -4.78 4.29
CA PHE A 143 2.18 -5.88 5.18
C PHE A 143 1.41 -5.33 6.38
N ASP A 144 0.15 -5.75 6.56
CA ASP A 144 -0.74 -5.23 7.60
C ASP A 144 -0.36 -5.77 9.00
N TYR A 145 -1.06 -5.37 10.07
CA TYR A 145 -0.76 -5.86 11.42
C TYR A 145 -1.03 -7.36 11.60
N GLU A 146 -1.82 -7.98 10.74
CA GLU A 146 -2.19 -9.41 10.76
C GLU A 146 -1.28 -10.27 9.89
N HIS A 147 -0.18 -9.71 9.38
CA HIS A 147 0.76 -10.44 8.55
C HIS A 147 0.27 -10.73 7.12
N ASN A 148 -0.77 -10.04 6.65
CA ASN A 148 -1.24 -10.17 5.26
C ASN A 148 -0.60 -9.12 4.35
N LEU A 149 -0.33 -9.52 3.11
CA LEU A 149 0.03 -8.61 2.03
C LEU A 149 -1.18 -7.73 1.72
N ILE A 150 -0.98 -6.40 1.71
CA ILE A 150 -2.05 -5.45 1.40
C ILE A 150 -2.53 -5.58 -0.05
N SER A 151 -3.80 -5.28 -0.28
CA SER A 151 -4.42 -5.31 -1.61
C SER A 151 -5.51 -4.25 -1.74
N GLY A 152 -5.85 -3.86 -2.97
CA GLY A 152 -6.89 -2.86 -3.24
C GLY A 152 -6.37 -1.43 -3.30
N GLU A 153 -7.30 -0.49 -3.23
CA GLU A 153 -7.06 0.95 -3.42
C GLU A 153 -6.61 1.65 -2.14
N TYR A 154 -5.63 2.54 -2.26
CA TYR A 154 -5.10 3.35 -1.17
C TYR A 154 -4.98 4.82 -1.61
N TYR A 155 -5.28 5.71 -0.68
CA TYR A 155 -5.15 7.16 -0.84
C TYR A 155 -4.15 7.67 0.20
N LEU A 156 -2.97 8.07 -0.27
CA LEU A 156 -1.84 8.46 0.55
C LEU A 156 -1.68 9.97 0.56
N GLY A 157 -1.76 10.59 1.74
CA GLY A 157 -1.45 12.01 1.90
C GLY A 157 0.05 12.24 1.72
N ILE A 158 0.40 13.25 0.94
CA ILE A 158 1.79 13.58 0.62
C ILE A 158 2.35 14.54 1.68
N ILE A 159 3.50 14.16 2.23
CA ILE A 159 4.27 14.96 3.19
C ILE A 159 5.23 15.85 2.41
N ASP A 160 5.34 17.12 2.83
CA ASP A 160 6.24 18.09 2.20
C ASP A 160 7.70 17.63 2.24
N ALA A 161 8.42 17.87 1.13
CA ALA A 161 9.81 17.45 0.93
C ALA A 161 10.82 18.06 1.92
N THR A 162 10.48 19.18 2.56
CA THR A 162 11.29 19.84 3.60
C THR A 162 11.31 19.08 4.92
N THR A 163 10.38 18.14 5.12
CA THR A 163 10.34 17.29 6.30
C THR A 163 11.54 16.32 6.30
N THR A 164 12.37 16.40 7.34
CA THR A 164 13.71 15.77 7.38
C THR A 164 13.71 14.27 7.65
N ASN A 165 12.60 13.69 8.12
CA ASN A 165 12.53 12.27 8.48
C ASN A 165 11.82 11.43 7.40
N ARG A 166 12.57 11.06 6.35
CA ARG A 166 12.07 10.24 5.22
C ARG A 166 12.02 8.73 5.51
N THR A 167 12.21 8.31 6.76
CA THR A 167 12.26 6.90 7.16
C THR A 167 11.08 6.49 8.05
N GLY A 168 10.15 7.41 8.33
CA GLY A 168 8.97 7.15 9.14
C GLY A 168 7.82 6.48 8.37
N PHE A 169 7.13 5.56 9.05
CA PHE A 169 5.83 5.03 8.62
C PHE A 169 4.76 6.08 8.89
N TYR A 170 4.30 6.76 7.84
CA TYR A 170 3.21 7.73 7.95
C TYR A 170 2.02 7.26 7.12
N SER A 171 1.40 6.15 7.56
CA SER A 171 0.18 5.62 6.95
C SER A 171 -1.09 6.33 7.47
N LEU A 172 -0.95 7.37 8.30
CA LEU A 172 -2.10 8.01 8.93
C LEU A 172 -2.24 9.49 8.57
N ARG A 173 -3.27 9.73 7.77
CA ARG A 173 -4.29 10.78 7.91
C ARG A 173 -3.77 12.14 8.38
N ASN A 174 -3.69 13.07 7.43
CA ASN A 174 -4.12 14.43 7.70
C ASN A 174 -5.21 14.85 6.71
N VAL A 175 -6.33 14.09 6.71
CA VAL A 175 -7.55 14.39 5.93
C VAL A 175 -8.30 15.62 6.49
N LEU A 176 -7.76 16.27 7.53
CA LEU A 176 -8.30 17.53 8.05
C LEU A 176 -7.80 18.74 7.27
N ASP A 177 -6.71 18.60 6.51
CA ASP A 177 -6.20 19.65 5.65
C ASP A 177 -6.75 19.45 4.23
N ARG A 178 -7.67 20.33 3.81
CA ARG A 178 -8.37 20.20 2.52
C ARG A 178 -7.45 20.36 1.31
N ASP A 179 -6.25 20.90 1.53
CA ASP A 179 -5.28 21.22 0.48
C ASP A 179 -4.08 20.25 0.46
N CYS A 180 -4.14 19.14 1.21
CA CYS A 180 -3.07 18.13 1.18
C CYS A 180 -3.07 17.40 -0.17
N PRO A 181 -1.93 17.35 -0.89
CA PRO A 181 -1.83 16.56 -2.11
C PRO A 181 -1.98 15.07 -1.80
N ILE A 182 -2.74 14.36 -2.63
CA ILE A 182 -3.04 12.93 -2.42
C ILE A 182 -2.50 12.12 -3.59
N LEU A 183 -1.83 11.01 -3.29
CA LEU A 183 -1.48 9.97 -4.25
C LEU A 183 -2.47 8.80 -4.12
N SER A 184 -3.13 8.46 -5.23
CA SER A 184 -3.97 7.26 -5.34
C SER A 184 -3.17 6.14 -6.00
N ILE A 185 -3.16 4.98 -5.34
CA ILE A 185 -2.49 3.77 -5.80
C ILE A 185 -3.40 2.56 -5.61
N THR A 186 -3.15 1.52 -6.40
CA THR A 186 -3.85 0.25 -6.29
C THR A 186 -2.86 -0.90 -6.25
N PHE A 187 -2.96 -1.74 -5.22
CA PHE A 187 -2.25 -3.01 -5.15
C PHE A 187 -3.09 -4.10 -5.80
N PRO A 188 -2.49 -4.98 -6.63
CA PRO A 188 -3.23 -6.08 -7.23
C PRO A 188 -3.97 -6.90 -6.18
N ALA A 189 -5.17 -7.37 -6.55
CA ALA A 189 -5.93 -8.26 -5.70
C ALA A 189 -5.24 -9.63 -5.64
N PHE A 190 -4.44 -9.84 -4.60
CA PHE A 190 -3.93 -11.15 -4.26
C PHE A 190 -4.92 -11.79 -3.28
N PHE A 191 -5.52 -12.92 -3.62
CA PHE A 191 -6.41 -13.63 -2.71
C PHE A 191 -5.63 -13.99 -1.43
N LEU A 192 -5.90 -13.25 -0.33
CA LEU A 192 -5.46 -13.52 1.06
C LEU A 192 -4.08 -14.19 1.15
N ILE A 193 -3.04 -13.44 0.78
CA ILE A 193 -1.66 -13.86 0.92
C ILE A 193 -1.14 -13.45 2.30
N SER A 194 -0.86 -14.42 3.17
CA SER A 194 -0.28 -14.18 4.49
C SER A 194 1.20 -14.56 4.55
N PHE A 195 1.98 -13.77 5.28
CA PHE A 195 3.35 -14.10 5.67
C PHE A 195 3.29 -15.19 6.75
N LEU A 196 3.54 -16.45 6.35
CA LEU A 196 3.71 -17.54 7.28
C LEU A 196 5.12 -17.45 7.86
N GLU A 197 5.21 -16.96 9.09
CA GLU A 197 6.43 -17.16 9.89
C GLU A 197 6.59 -18.67 10.07
N LYS A 198 7.71 -19.25 9.61
CA LYS A 198 8.06 -20.63 9.96
C LYS A 198 8.24 -20.66 11.48
N THR A 199 7.19 -21.00 12.21
CA THR A 199 7.34 -21.43 13.60
C THR A 199 8.26 -22.64 13.56
N ASN A 200 9.44 -22.50 14.19
CA ASN A 200 10.25 -23.64 14.58
C ASN A 200 9.47 -24.40 15.66
N GLU A 201 8.41 -25.11 15.26
CA GLU A 201 7.76 -26.09 16.11
C GLU A 201 8.72 -27.27 16.26
N ARG A 202 9.60 -27.16 17.26
CA ARG A 202 10.00 -28.35 18.01
C ARG A 202 8.69 -28.96 18.51
N THR A 203 8.24 -30.00 17.82
CA THR A 203 7.13 -30.85 18.22
C THR A 203 7.46 -31.47 19.58
N TYR A 204 7.09 -30.79 20.67
CA TYR A 204 6.93 -31.44 21.95
C TYR A 204 5.57 -32.13 21.90
N SER A 205 5.57 -33.42 21.53
CA SER A 205 4.41 -34.29 21.71
C SER A 205 4.18 -34.49 23.21
N VAL A 206 3.35 -33.61 23.80
CA VAL A 206 2.78 -33.87 25.13
C VAL A 206 1.55 -34.74 24.91
N ALA A 207 1.71 -36.04 25.15
CA ALA A 207 0.60 -36.97 25.20
C ALA A 207 -0.26 -36.65 26.43
N TYR A 208 -1.46 -36.09 26.21
CA TYR A 208 -2.49 -36.02 27.24
C TYR A 208 -3.12 -37.41 27.40
N THR A 209 -2.74 -38.14 28.44
CA THR A 209 -3.54 -39.25 28.95
C THR A 209 -4.70 -38.66 29.74
N SER A 210 -5.89 -38.63 29.13
CA SER A 210 -7.13 -38.28 29.82
C SER A 210 -7.55 -39.41 30.76
N ASN A 211 -7.12 -39.32 32.02
CA ASN A 211 -7.75 -40.03 33.14
C ASN A 211 -8.90 -39.16 33.65
N LEU A 212 -10.13 -39.51 33.29
CA LEU A 212 -11.33 -39.03 33.98
C LEU A 212 -12.23 -40.23 34.23
N ASN A 213 -12.11 -40.74 35.45
CA ASN A 213 -13.15 -41.50 36.12
C ASN A 213 -14.48 -40.76 36.00
N ASN A 214 -15.56 -41.49 35.72
CA ASN A 214 -16.67 -41.64 36.66
C ASN A 214 -17.77 -42.57 36.14
N PHE A 215 -18.39 -43.26 37.10
CA PHE A 215 -19.67 -43.99 37.07
C PHE A 215 -19.71 -45.45 36.57
N LEU A 216 -19.48 -46.38 37.52
CA LEU A 216 -20.39 -47.52 37.77
C LEU A 216 -21.74 -46.97 38.33
N PRO A 217 -22.91 -47.66 38.25
CA PRO A 217 -23.07 -49.13 38.34
C PRO A 217 -24.14 -49.74 37.40
N ILE A 218 -24.07 -51.04 37.09
CA ILE A 218 -25.24 -51.94 36.97
C ILE A 218 -24.78 -53.38 37.25
N ASP A 219 -25.28 -53.98 38.33
CA ASP A 219 -25.36 -55.43 38.56
C ASP A 219 -26.31 -56.07 37.54
N THR A 220 -26.03 -57.28 37.06
CA THR A 220 -26.96 -58.43 37.21
C THR A 220 -26.37 -59.72 36.61
N THR A 221 -26.40 -60.74 37.47
CA THR A 221 -26.43 -62.21 37.25
C THR A 221 -25.25 -62.90 36.57
#